data_AF-A0A3M2UTD1-F1
#
_entry.id   AF-A0A3M2UTD1-F1
#
_cell.length_a   1.000
_cell.length_b   1.000
_cell.length_c   1.000
_cell.angle_alpha   90.00
_cell.angle_beta   90.00
_cell.angle_gamma   90.00
#
_symmetry.space_group_name_H-M   'P 1'
#
loop_
_entity.id
_entity.type
_entity.pdbx_description
1 polymer ?
#
loop_
_entity_poly.entity_id
_entity_poly.type
_entity_poly.pdbx_seq_one_letter_code
_entity_poly.pdbx_strand_id
1 'polypeptide(L)'
;PDQLNNKPLVLSQALINKVRNTPGVRRALEFHDRGEIVDGRREWYHVSRLFSRDEMVAQAKLAYDLKWYFPAIRTISQAQYWDDLDIRFPMAHRDTLVREAKVRGLHSSWVFAIIRQESAFMDDARSGVGA
;
A
#
# COMPACT_ATOMS: atom_id res chain seq x y z
N PRO A 1 -8.75 9.71 -23.79
CA PRO A 1 -8.70 9.90 -22.32
C PRO A 1 -8.92 8.55 -21.63
N ASP A 2 -7.89 7.99 -21.01
CA ASP A 2 -8.01 6.75 -20.25
C ASP A 2 -8.88 7.01 -19.02
N GLN A 3 -10.06 6.40 -18.98
CA GLN A 3 -10.94 6.48 -17.81
C GLN A 3 -10.36 5.62 -16.69
N LEU A 4 -10.11 6.23 -15.53
CA LEU A 4 -9.79 5.50 -14.31
C LEU A 4 -11.06 4.78 -13.82
N ASN A 5 -11.20 3.51 -14.16
CA ASN A 5 -12.29 2.67 -13.66
C ASN A 5 -11.88 2.05 -12.32
N ASN A 6 -12.58 2.38 -11.24
CA ASN A 6 -12.40 1.68 -9.97
C ASN A 6 -13.12 0.33 -10.03
N LYS A 7 -12.38 -0.76 -10.18
CA LYS A 7 -12.86 -2.13 -10.09
C LYS A 7 -11.93 -2.89 -9.15
N PRO A 8 -12.18 -2.85 -7.82
CA PRO A 8 -11.46 -3.69 -6.89
C PRO A 8 -11.61 -5.17 -7.27
N LEU A 9 -10.54 -5.95 -7.19
CA LEU A 9 -10.60 -7.37 -7.52
C LEU A 9 -11.44 -8.09 -6.47
N VAL A 10 -12.46 -8.83 -6.90
CA VAL A 10 -13.22 -9.72 -6.01
C VAL A 10 -12.35 -10.94 -5.71
N LEU A 11 -11.62 -10.88 -4.60
CA LEU A 11 -10.74 -11.95 -4.14
C LEU A 11 -11.54 -13.00 -3.36
N SER A 12 -11.30 -14.28 -3.64
CA SER A 12 -11.88 -15.35 -2.83
C SER A 12 -11.21 -15.41 -1.45
N GLN A 13 -11.98 -15.76 -0.42
CA GLN A 13 -11.42 -15.94 0.92
C GLN A 13 -10.33 -17.02 0.95
N ALA A 14 -10.44 -18.04 0.11
CA ALA A 14 -9.43 -19.07 -0.05
C ALA A 14 -8.09 -18.50 -0.55
N LEU A 15 -8.11 -17.58 -1.52
CA LEU A 15 -6.92 -16.91 -2.03
C LEU A 15 -6.29 -16.00 -0.97
N ILE A 16 -7.09 -15.20 -0.28
CA ILE A 16 -6.61 -14.36 0.83
C ILE A 16 -5.94 -15.22 1.91
N ASN A 17 -6.59 -16.32 2.31
CA ASN A 17 -6.05 -17.24 3.31
C ASN A 17 -4.76 -17.92 2.83
N LYS A 18 -4.68 -18.32 1.55
CA LYS A 18 -3.47 -18.89 0.96
C LYS A 18 -2.30 -17.91 1.06
N VAL A 19 -2.50 -16.67 0.64
CA VAL A 19 -1.47 -15.62 0.72
C VAL A 19 -1.08 -15.36 2.17
N ARG A 20 -2.06 -15.13 3.05
CA ARG A 20 -1.82 -14.85 4.48
C ARG A 20 -1.05 -15.98 5.19
N ASN A 21 -1.32 -17.24 4.84
CA ASN A 21 -0.68 -18.40 5.45
C ASN A 21 0.69 -18.74 4.84
N THR A 22 1.08 -18.08 3.75
CA THR A 22 2.40 -18.29 3.14
C THR A 22 3.50 -17.95 4.17
N PRO A 23 4.51 -18.81 4.40
CA PRO A 23 5.51 -18.59 5.45
C PRO A 23 6.20 -17.22 5.41
N GLY A 24 6.56 -16.73 4.23
CA GLY A 24 7.17 -15.40 4.08
C GLY A 24 6.23 -14.26 4.46
N VAL A 25 4.93 -14.38 4.13
CA VAL A 25 3.92 -13.40 4.54
C VAL A 25 3.75 -13.43 6.07
N ARG A 26 3.66 -14.62 6.68
CA ARG A 26 3.55 -14.72 8.15
C ARG A 26 4.74 -14.11 8.88
N ARG A 27 5.97 -14.32 8.39
CA ARG A 27 7.17 -13.66 8.95
C ARG A 27 7.10 -12.14 8.80
N ALA A 28 6.71 -11.66 7.62
CA ALA A 28 6.56 -10.22 7.38
C ALA A 28 5.53 -9.57 8.31
N LEU A 29 4.41 -10.26 8.57
CA LEU A 29 3.37 -9.81 9.50
C LEU A 29 3.87 -9.79 10.95
N GLU A 30 4.57 -10.83 11.40
CA GLU A 30 5.15 -10.86 12.74
C GLU A 30 6.15 -9.72 12.95
N PHE A 31 7.03 -9.47 11.97
CA PHE A 31 7.95 -8.32 12.02
C PHE A 31 7.20 -6.99 12.07
N HIS A 32 6.16 -6.83 11.26
CA HIS A 32 5.33 -5.63 11.26
C HIS A 32 4.69 -5.40 12.64
N ASP A 33 4.11 -6.44 13.24
CA ASP A 33 3.43 -6.36 14.54
C ASP A 33 4.41 -6.03 15.69
N ARG A 34 5.68 -6.42 15.54
CA ARG A 34 6.78 -6.08 16.45
C ARG A 34 7.39 -4.70 16.20
N GLY A 35 6.96 -3.98 15.17
CA GLY A 35 7.55 -2.70 14.77
C GLY A 35 8.90 -2.82 14.04
N GLU A 36 9.31 -4.03 13.64
CA GLU A 36 10.53 -4.31 12.89
C GLU A 36 10.29 -4.06 11.37
N ILE A 37 9.91 -2.82 11.02
CA ILE A 37 9.37 -2.46 9.70
C ILE A 37 10.34 -2.80 8.55
N VAL A 38 11.64 -2.63 8.75
CA VAL A 38 12.66 -2.92 7.71
C VAL A 38 12.67 -4.40 7.36
N ASP A 39 12.71 -5.27 8.36
CA ASP A 39 12.75 -6.71 8.15
C ASP A 39 11.41 -7.26 7.67
N GLY A 40 10.31 -6.69 8.18
CA GLY A 40 8.97 -6.93 7.64
C GLY A 40 8.89 -6.62 6.15
N ARG A 41 9.37 -5.44 5.71
CA ARG A 41 9.38 -5.08 4.28
C ARG A 41 10.25 -6.01 3.44
N ARG A 42 11.41 -6.43 3.96
CA ARG A 42 12.30 -7.36 3.25
C ARG A 42 11.61 -8.70 2.99
N GLU A 43 10.99 -9.29 4.00
CA GLU A 43 10.22 -10.53 3.86
C GLU A 43 9.04 -10.36 2.90
N TRP A 44 8.31 -9.24 3.05
CA TRP A 44 7.17 -8.92 2.20
C TRP A 44 7.55 -8.88 0.72
N TYR A 45 8.63 -8.17 0.37
CA TYR A 45 9.10 -8.05 -1.02
C TYR A 45 9.73 -9.33 -1.54
N HIS A 46 10.37 -10.11 -0.67
CA HIS A 46 10.95 -11.38 -1.06
C HIS A 46 9.85 -12.36 -1.49
N VAL A 47 8.80 -12.51 -0.68
CA VAL A 47 7.72 -13.45 -0.97
C VAL A 47 6.86 -13.01 -2.17
N SER A 48 6.68 -11.70 -2.40
CA SER A 48 5.95 -11.17 -3.56
C SER A 48 6.48 -11.68 -4.91
N ARG A 49 7.79 -11.97 -5.00
CA ARG A 49 8.42 -12.46 -6.24
C ARG A 49 7.97 -13.85 -6.66
N LEU A 50 7.35 -14.61 -5.75
CA LEU A 50 6.90 -15.97 -5.96
C LEU A 50 5.39 -16.05 -6.24
N PHE A 51 4.69 -14.91 -6.16
CA PHE A 51 3.25 -14.85 -6.30
C PHE A 51 2.83 -14.63 -7.74
N SER A 52 1.73 -15.30 -8.11
CA SER A 52 0.94 -14.95 -9.28
C SER A 52 0.33 -13.56 -9.14
N ARG A 53 -0.16 -13.01 -10.26
CA ARG A 53 -0.80 -11.69 -10.28
C ARG A 53 -1.92 -11.56 -9.24
N ASP A 54 -2.81 -12.54 -9.15
CA ASP A 54 -3.95 -12.49 -8.22
C ASP A 54 -3.50 -12.62 -6.76
N GLU A 55 -2.45 -13.40 -6.49
CA GLU A 55 -1.83 -13.49 -5.16
C GLU A 55 -1.14 -12.18 -4.77
N MET A 56 -0.53 -11.48 -5.71
CA MET A 56 0.04 -10.14 -5.46
C MET A 56 -1.07 -9.11 -5.17
N VAL A 57 -2.21 -9.18 -5.85
CA VAL A 57 -3.36 -8.32 -5.53
C VAL A 57 -3.90 -8.64 -4.12
N ALA A 58 -4.02 -9.93 -3.77
CA ALA A 58 -4.41 -10.35 -2.42
C ALA A 58 -3.41 -9.90 -1.35
N GLN A 59 -2.11 -10.00 -1.64
CA GLN A 59 -1.05 -9.49 -0.78
C GLN A 59 -1.19 -7.97 -0.61
N ALA A 60 -1.34 -7.21 -1.69
CA ALA A 60 -1.53 -5.76 -1.63
C ALA A 60 -2.73 -5.37 -0.76
N LYS A 61 -3.85 -6.08 -0.89
CA LYS A 61 -5.04 -5.89 -0.07
C LYS A 61 -4.77 -6.12 1.41
N LEU A 62 -4.04 -7.19 1.77
CA LEU A 62 -3.63 -7.45 3.15
C LEU A 62 -2.79 -6.30 3.73
N ALA A 63 -1.81 -5.80 2.99
CA ALA A 63 -1.01 -4.65 3.43
C ALA A 63 -1.86 -3.38 3.60
N TYR A 64 -2.79 -3.12 2.68
CA TYR A 64 -3.68 -1.97 2.76
C TYR A 64 -4.56 -2.01 4.02
N ASP A 65 -5.12 -3.17 4.34
CA ASP A 65 -5.98 -3.36 5.53
C ASP A 65 -5.21 -3.16 6.85
N LEU A 66 -3.90 -3.43 6.83
CA LEU A 66 -2.97 -3.13 7.92
C LEU A 66 -2.47 -1.68 7.93
N LYS A 67 -2.96 -0.83 7.01
CA LYS A 67 -2.47 0.55 6.78
C LYS A 67 -1.01 0.61 6.37
N TRP A 68 -0.46 -0.48 5.84
CA TRP A 68 0.90 -0.54 5.31
C TRP A 68 0.92 -0.11 3.84
N TYR A 69 0.62 1.17 3.63
CA TYR A 69 0.24 1.72 2.32
C TYR A 69 1.33 1.58 1.25
N PHE A 70 2.60 1.87 1.56
CA PHE A 70 3.67 1.76 0.57
C PHE A 70 3.89 0.32 0.08
N PRO A 71 3.98 -0.70 0.95
CA PRO A 71 3.99 -2.10 0.50
C PRO A 71 2.75 -2.48 -0.30
N ALA A 72 1.56 -2.01 0.06
CA ALA A 72 0.34 -2.25 -0.70
C ALA A 72 0.44 -1.68 -2.13
N ILE A 73 0.79 -0.39 -2.24
CA ILE A 73 0.99 0.33 -3.51
C ILE A 73 2.06 -0.35 -4.38
N ARG A 74 3.19 -0.72 -3.78
CA ARG A 74 4.28 -1.38 -4.51
C ARG A 74 3.83 -2.72 -5.07
N THR A 75 3.20 -3.53 -4.24
CA THR A 75 2.77 -4.90 -4.61
C THR A 75 1.72 -4.84 -5.72
N ILE A 76 0.72 -3.97 -5.62
CA ILE A 76 -0.33 -3.86 -6.65
C ILE A 76 0.19 -3.28 -7.97
N SER A 77 1.20 -2.39 -7.90
CA SER A 77 1.86 -1.85 -9.09
C SER A 77 2.67 -2.92 -9.81
N GLN A 78 3.36 -3.80 -9.06
CA GLN A 78 4.06 -4.95 -9.64
C GLN A 78 3.10 -5.98 -10.24
N ALA A 79 1.89 -6.13 -9.67
CA ALA A 79 0.82 -6.95 -10.24
C ALA A 79 0.21 -6.33 -11.53
N GLN A 80 0.57 -5.10 -11.89
CA GLN A 80 -0.04 -4.34 -12.98
C GLN A 80 -1.58 -4.31 -12.87
N TYR A 81 -2.08 -4.13 -11.65
CA TYR A 81 -3.52 -4.02 -11.39
C TYR A 81 -3.87 -2.54 -11.15
N TRP A 82 -4.33 -1.88 -12.21
CA TRP A 82 -4.53 -0.43 -12.22
C TRP A 82 -5.92 0.01 -11.76
N ASP A 83 -6.87 -0.91 -11.75
CA ASP A 83 -8.28 -0.61 -11.51
C ASP A 83 -8.64 -0.56 -10.01
N ASP A 84 -7.73 -0.92 -9.10
CA ASP A 84 -7.97 -0.77 -7.65
C ASP A 84 -7.47 0.60 -7.19
N LEU A 85 -8.34 1.61 -7.29
CA LEU A 85 -7.96 2.99 -6.97
C LEU A 85 -7.77 3.20 -5.46
N ASP A 86 -8.47 2.44 -4.63
CA ASP A 86 -8.40 2.55 -3.17
C ASP A 86 -7.00 2.19 -2.67
N ILE A 87 -6.43 1.08 -3.16
CA ILE A 87 -5.06 0.67 -2.80
C ILE A 87 -4.02 1.60 -3.44
N ARG A 88 -4.24 2.06 -4.67
CA ARG A 88 -3.25 2.90 -5.39
C ARG A 88 -3.16 4.32 -4.85
N PHE A 89 -4.28 4.86 -4.35
CA PHE A 89 -4.43 6.22 -3.86
C PHE A 89 -5.11 6.21 -2.47
N PRO A 90 -4.42 5.69 -1.44
CA PRO A 90 -4.98 5.65 -0.10
C PRO A 90 -5.30 7.06 0.41
N MET A 91 -6.46 7.21 1.04
CA MET A 91 -6.91 8.48 1.64
C MET A 91 -6.52 8.58 3.11
N ALA A 92 -5.30 8.17 3.46
CA ALA A 92 -4.79 8.26 4.83
C ALA A 92 -4.69 9.73 5.27
N HIS A 93 -4.95 9.99 6.57
CA HIS A 93 -4.92 11.34 7.18
C HIS A 93 -5.80 12.39 6.49
N ARG A 94 -6.87 11.96 5.80
CA ARG A 94 -7.68 12.83 4.93
C ARG A 94 -8.13 14.12 5.60
N ASP A 95 -8.68 14.04 6.80
CA ASP A 95 -9.26 15.21 7.47
C ASP A 95 -8.18 16.24 7.82
N THR A 96 -7.01 15.78 8.25
CA THR A 96 -5.84 16.64 8.50
C THR A 96 -5.34 17.26 7.21
N LEU A 97 -5.14 16.47 6.15
CA LEU A 97 -4.63 16.98 4.87
C LEU A 97 -5.58 17.98 4.22
N VAL A 98 -6.88 17.72 4.24
CA VAL A 98 -7.89 18.63 3.70
C VAL A 98 -7.94 19.93 4.51
N ARG A 99 -7.88 19.84 5.84
CA ARG A 99 -7.85 21.02 6.71
C ARG A 99 -6.61 21.87 6.45
N GLU A 100 -5.42 21.26 6.46
CA GLU A 100 -4.15 21.97 6.28
C GLU A 100 -4.00 22.56 4.87
N ALA A 101 -4.52 21.87 3.85
CA ALA A 101 -4.58 22.39 2.48
C ALA A 101 -5.48 23.62 2.40
N LYS A 102 -6.67 23.56 3.03
CA LYS A 102 -7.62 24.68 3.07
C LYS A 102 -7.02 25.90 3.78
N VAL A 103 -6.33 25.71 4.91
CA VAL A 103 -5.63 26.79 5.64
C VAL A 103 -4.58 27.47 4.76
N ARG A 104 -3.91 26.73 3.88
CA ARG A 104 -2.85 27.24 3.00
C ARG A 104 -3.34 27.66 1.61
N GLY A 105 -4.64 27.62 1.35
CA GLY A 105 -5.21 27.95 0.03
C GLY A 105 -4.82 26.97 -1.09
N LEU A 106 -4.43 25.74 -0.73
CA LEU A 106 -4.02 24.70 -1.68
C LEU A 106 -5.17 23.77 -2.03
N HIS A 107 -5.18 23.26 -3.27
CA HIS A 107 -6.08 22.17 -3.65
C HIS A 107 -5.66 20.88 -2.94
N SER A 108 -6.59 20.26 -2.20
CA SER A 108 -6.30 19.03 -1.45
C SER A 108 -5.81 17.89 -2.35
N SER A 109 -6.36 17.75 -3.56
CA SER A 109 -5.90 16.77 -4.55
C SER A 109 -4.41 16.89 -4.88
N TRP A 110 -3.89 18.12 -4.95
CA TRP A 110 -2.47 18.36 -5.17
C TRP A 110 -1.62 17.93 -3.97
N VAL A 111 -2.09 18.19 -2.75
CA VAL A 111 -1.43 17.75 -1.51
C VAL A 111 -1.38 16.22 -1.43
N PHE A 112 -2.48 15.52 -1.74
CA PHE A 112 -2.51 14.06 -1.82
C PHE A 112 -1.54 13.51 -2.88
N ALA A 113 -1.46 14.16 -4.05
CA ALA A 113 -0.53 13.76 -5.11
C ALA A 113 0.94 13.89 -4.68
N ILE A 114 1.30 14.96 -3.97
CA ILE A 114 2.65 15.15 -3.43
C ILE A 114 2.96 14.07 -2.40
N ILE A 115 2.08 13.83 -1.41
CA ILE A 115 2.32 12.82 -0.37
C ILE A 115 2.45 11.43 -0.97
N ARG A 116 1.64 11.12 -1.98
CA ARG A 116 1.72 9.86 -2.73
C ARG A 116 3.08 9.68 -3.42
N GLN A 117 3.68 10.77 -3.91
CA GLN A 117 4.97 10.75 -4.58
C GLN A 117 6.15 10.66 -3.59
N GLU A 118 6.08 11.41 -2.49
CA GLU A 118 7.19 11.57 -1.54
C GLU A 118 7.32 10.39 -0.56
N SER A 119 6.21 9.97 0.06
CA SER A 119 6.23 8.95 1.12
C SER A 119 5.31 7.77 0.87
N ALA A 120 4.44 7.87 -0.15
CA ALA A 120 3.36 6.92 -0.37
C ALA A 120 2.54 6.65 0.92
N PHE A 121 2.32 7.72 1.70
CA PHE A 121 1.57 7.72 2.96
C PHE A 121 2.20 6.92 4.10
N MET A 122 3.50 6.62 4.04
CA MET A 122 4.21 6.12 5.22
C MET A 122 4.59 7.29 6.15
N ASP A 123 4.18 7.19 7.41
CA ASP A 123 4.55 8.15 8.47
C ASP A 123 6.03 8.01 8.89
N ASP A 124 6.68 6.88 8.58
CA ASP A 124 8.06 6.54 8.94
C ASP A 124 9.05 6.57 7.74
N ALA A 125 8.64 7.18 6.62
CA ALA A 125 9.49 7.28 5.43
C ALA A 125 10.69 8.20 5.69
N ARG A 126 11.82 7.64 6.14
CA ARG A 126 13.11 8.35 6.12
C ARG A 126 13.80 8.17 4.78
N SER A 127 14.10 9.26 4.10
CA SER A 127 14.94 9.23 2.90
C SER A 127 16.39 8.86 3.30
N GLY A 128 17.18 8.30 2.36
CA GLY A 128 18.59 7.98 2.60
C GLY A 128 19.46 9.19 2.98
N VAL A 129 18.92 10.41 2.86
CA VAL A 129 19.55 11.69 3.24
C VAL A 129 18.89 12.36 4.46
N GLY A 130 17.94 11.71 5.13
CA GLY A 130 17.41 12.15 6.44
C GLY A 130 16.19 13.05 6.43
N ALA A 131 15.33 12.96 5.40
CA ALA A 131 14.00 13.59 5.41
C ALA A 131 13.07 12.95 6.46
#